data_AF-A0A7K9XTX5-F1
#
_entry.id   AF-A0A7K9XTX5-F1
#
_cell.length_a   1.000
_cell.length_b   1.000
_cell.length_c   1.000
_cell.angle_alpha   90.00
_cell.angle_beta   90.00
_cell.angle_gamma   90.00
#
_symmetry.space_group_name_H-M   'P 1'
#
loop_
_entity.id
_entity.type
_entity.pdbx_description
1 polymer ?
#
loop_
_entity_poly.entity_id
_entity_poly.type
_entity_poly.pdbx_seq_one_letter_code
_entity_poly.pdbx_strand_id
1 'polypeptide(L)'
;GAMEHELVLHQLRCNGVLEGIRICRKGFPSRVLYADFKQRYKVLNASAIPEGQFIDSKKASEKLLGSIDVDHTQYKFGHTKGFFKAGLLGLLEEMRDEKLAQLITRTQARCRGFLMRVEYQRMVERRESIFCIQYNIRSFMNVKHWSWMKLFFKIKPLLKSAESEKEMANMKEEFEKTKEELAKSEAKRKELEEKMVKLVQEKNDLQLQVQAEADSLADAEERCDQLIKTKIQLEAKIKEVTERAEDEEEINAELTAKKRKLEDECSELKKDIDDLELTLAKVEKEKHATENKVKNLTEEMAALDETIVKLTKEKKALQEAHQQTLDDLQAEEDKVNTLTKAKTKLEQQVDDKHADSTAELGEQIDNLQRVKQKLEKEKSELKMEIDDLASNMESVSKAKANLEKMCRTLEDQLSEIKTKEEEHQRMINDLNTQRARLQTEAGEYSRQVEEKDALISQLSRGKQAFTQQIEELKRHLEEEIK
;
A
#
# COMPACT_ATOMS: atom_id res chain seq x y z
N GLY A 1 40.19 -25.04 2.43
CA GLY A 1 39.93 -23.61 2.21
C GLY A 1 40.11 -23.23 0.76
N ALA A 2 39.36 -23.85 -0.15
CA ALA A 2 39.27 -23.32 -1.52
C ALA A 2 38.44 -22.03 -1.47
N MET A 3 38.91 -20.96 -2.13
CA MET A 3 38.28 -19.64 -2.16
C MET A 3 38.27 -19.11 -3.59
N GLU A 4 37.09 -18.80 -4.10
CA GLU A 4 36.92 -18.22 -5.44
C GLU A 4 36.99 -16.71 -5.37
N HIS A 5 38.05 -16.15 -5.94
CA HIS A 5 38.40 -14.75 -5.77
C HIS A 5 37.40 -13.81 -6.46
N GLU A 6 36.85 -14.21 -7.60
CA GLU A 6 35.88 -13.39 -8.36
C GLU A 6 34.54 -13.28 -7.63
N LEU A 7 34.05 -14.38 -7.07
CA LEU A 7 32.84 -14.40 -6.26
C LEU A 7 32.99 -13.51 -5.02
N VAL A 8 34.13 -13.62 -4.33
CA VAL A 8 34.43 -12.80 -3.15
C VAL A 8 34.53 -11.32 -3.53
N LEU A 9 35.16 -10.99 -4.66
CA LEU A 9 35.26 -9.61 -5.14
C LEU A 9 33.88 -9.01 -5.43
N HIS A 10 32.99 -9.79 -6.05
CA HIS A 10 31.60 -9.38 -6.29
C HIS A 10 30.84 -9.16 -4.97
N GLN A 11 30.94 -10.11 -4.02
CA GLN A 11 30.32 -10.00 -2.70
C GLN A 11 30.81 -8.78 -1.92
N LEU A 12 32.12 -8.51 -1.91
CA LEU A 12 32.70 -7.36 -1.21
C LEU A 12 32.21 -6.02 -1.78
N ARG A 13 31.95 -5.94 -3.09
CA ARG A 13 31.39 -4.75 -3.74
C ARG A 13 29.89 -4.60 -3.46
N CYS A 14 29.09 -5.65 -3.67
CA CYS A 14 27.64 -5.60 -3.48
C CYS A 14 27.24 -5.37 -2.02
N ASN A 15 27.99 -5.94 -1.07
CA ASN A 15 27.74 -5.73 0.36
C ASN A 15 28.30 -4.37 0.87
N GLY A 16 28.89 -3.55 0.00
CA GLY A 16 29.46 -2.25 0.39
C GLY A 16 30.59 -2.36 1.41
N VAL A 17 31.36 -3.45 1.40
CA VAL A 17 32.38 -3.70 2.43
C VAL A 17 33.49 -2.66 2.36
N LEU A 18 33.84 -2.18 1.17
CA LEU A 18 34.84 -1.12 1.00
C LEU A 18 34.37 0.21 1.61
N GLU A 19 33.10 0.56 1.41
CA GLU A 19 32.46 1.74 2.01
C GLU A 19 32.39 1.59 3.54
N GLY A 20 32.01 0.40 4.03
CA GLY A 20 32.01 0.06 5.45
C GLY A 20 33.39 0.21 6.09
N ILE A 21 34.45 -0.33 5.47
CA ILE A 21 35.83 -0.17 5.92
C ILE A 21 36.27 1.30 5.88
N ARG A 22 35.92 2.04 4.81
CA ARG A 22 36.27 3.47 4.66
C ARG A 22 35.66 4.31 5.78
N ILE A 23 34.41 4.05 6.15
CA ILE A 23 33.71 4.72 7.26
C ILE A 23 34.29 4.28 8.59
N CYS A 24 34.46 2.97 8.84
CA CYS A 24 35.01 2.46 10.09
C CYS A 24 36.45 2.94 10.36
N ARG A 25 37.27 3.15 9.31
CA ARG A 25 38.63 3.70 9.44
C ARG A 25 38.64 5.16 9.89
N LYS A 26 37.67 5.95 9.42
CA LYS A 26 37.50 7.36 9.83
C LYS A 26 36.70 7.49 11.13
N GLY A 27 35.83 6.53 11.41
CA GLY A 27 34.93 6.51 12.54
C GLY A 27 35.54 5.98 13.82
N PHE A 28 34.69 5.91 14.83
CA PHE A 28 35.02 5.45 16.17
C PHE A 28 34.03 4.34 16.55
N PRO A 29 34.38 3.06 16.34
CA PRO A 29 33.47 1.93 16.50
C PRO A 29 33.03 1.73 17.95
N SER A 30 33.89 2.06 18.92
CA SER A 30 33.60 1.85 20.34
C SER A 30 33.10 3.12 21.02
N ARG A 31 32.07 2.99 21.86
CA ARG A 31 31.41 4.11 22.54
C ARG A 31 31.20 3.78 24.02
N VAL A 32 31.68 4.63 24.91
CA VAL A 32 31.60 4.41 26.37
C VAL A 32 30.99 5.63 27.04
N LEU A 33 30.06 5.41 27.98
CA LEU A 33 29.49 6.49 28.80
C LEU A 33 30.58 7.10 29.70
N TYR A 34 30.52 8.42 29.90
CA TYR A 34 31.53 9.11 30.70
C TYR A 34 31.58 8.65 32.16
N ALA A 35 30.43 8.30 32.75
CA ALA A 35 30.39 7.78 34.12
C ALA A 35 31.15 6.46 34.23
N ASP A 36 30.88 5.52 33.32
CA ASP A 36 31.54 4.22 33.27
C ASP A 36 33.04 4.36 32.99
N PHE A 37 33.40 5.21 32.02
CA PHE A 37 34.79 5.48 31.67
C PHE A 37 35.57 6.04 32.87
N LYS A 38 35.03 7.07 33.53
CA LYS A 38 35.59 7.67 34.74
C LYS A 38 35.76 6.62 35.83
N GLN A 39 34.71 5.84 36.15
CA GLN A 39 34.76 4.85 37.21
C GLN A 39 35.78 3.74 36.91
N ARG A 40 35.83 3.27 35.66
CA ARG A 40 36.67 2.14 35.25
C ARG A 40 38.15 2.50 35.20
N TYR A 41 38.48 3.66 34.64
CA TYR A 41 39.87 4.03 34.36
C TYR A 41 40.47 5.02 35.36
N LYS A 42 39.73 5.52 36.37
CA LYS A 42 40.29 6.39 37.42
C LYS A 42 41.57 5.82 38.07
N VAL A 43 41.68 4.49 38.17
CA VAL A 43 42.85 3.82 38.74
C VAL A 43 44.14 4.03 37.95
N LEU A 44 44.06 4.37 36.66
CA LEU A 44 45.23 4.63 35.82
C LEU A 44 46.02 5.84 36.32
N ASN A 45 45.31 6.88 36.76
CA ASN A 45 45.90 8.06 37.37
C ASN A 45 44.93 8.71 38.38
N ALA A 46 45.05 8.33 39.65
CA ALA A 46 44.19 8.85 40.71
C ALA A 46 44.39 10.36 40.94
N SER A 47 45.59 10.90 40.68
CA SER A 47 45.90 12.32 40.87
C SER A 47 45.21 13.23 39.85
N ALA A 48 44.82 12.68 38.68
CA ALA A 48 44.13 13.45 37.64
C ALA A 48 42.69 13.86 38.05
N ILE A 49 42.09 13.14 39.00
CA ILE A 49 40.73 13.39 39.50
C ILE A 49 40.81 13.52 41.03
N PRO A 50 40.97 14.75 41.57
CA PRO A 50 41.02 15.01 43.01
C PRO A 50 39.86 14.37 43.78
N GLU A 51 40.17 13.76 44.93
CA GLU A 51 39.14 13.19 45.81
C GLU A 51 38.38 14.29 46.57
N GLY A 52 37.06 14.13 46.70
CA GLY A 52 36.20 15.04 47.44
C GLY A 52 35.61 16.22 46.65
N GLN A 53 36.12 16.52 45.45
CA GLN A 53 35.53 17.53 44.58
C GLN A 53 34.63 16.88 43.53
N PHE A 54 33.37 17.32 43.45
CA PHE A 54 32.49 16.90 42.36
C PHE A 54 33.03 17.48 41.04
N ILE A 55 33.50 16.59 40.17
CA ILE A 55 33.90 16.91 38.80
C ILE A 55 32.95 16.18 37.87
N ASP A 56 32.34 16.95 36.98
CA ASP A 56 31.52 16.46 35.87
C ASP A 56 32.21 15.30 35.13
N SER A 57 31.44 14.26 34.81
CA SER A 57 32.00 13.00 34.29
C SER A 57 32.71 13.17 32.95
N LYS A 58 32.24 14.10 32.10
CA LYS A 58 32.91 14.41 30.84
C LYS A 58 34.25 15.10 31.11
N LYS A 59 34.26 16.17 31.92
CA LYS A 59 35.51 16.88 32.29
C LYS A 59 36.52 15.98 33.00
N ALA A 60 36.05 15.07 33.86
CA ALA A 60 36.90 14.09 34.53
C ALA A 60 37.53 13.10 33.54
N SER A 61 36.74 12.62 32.57
CA SER A 61 37.23 11.72 31.52
C SER A 61 38.24 12.41 30.60
N GLU A 62 38.00 13.68 30.26
CA GLU A 62 38.92 14.53 29.49
C GLU A 62 40.26 14.71 30.20
N LYS A 63 40.24 15.10 31.48
CA LYS A 63 41.46 15.23 32.30
C LYS A 63 42.20 13.90 32.45
N LEU A 64 41.48 12.81 32.67
CA LEU A 64 42.07 11.48 32.82
C LEU A 64 42.77 11.05 31.53
N LEU A 65 42.09 11.11 30.38
CA LEU A 65 42.69 10.76 29.08
C LEU A 65 43.85 11.70 28.71
N GLY A 66 43.78 12.98 29.05
CA GLY A 66 44.89 13.92 28.85
C GLY A 66 46.08 13.70 29.79
N SER A 67 45.88 12.97 30.90
CA SER A 67 46.95 12.64 31.85
C SER A 67 47.68 11.33 31.53
N ILE A 68 47.15 10.56 30.57
CA ILE A 68 47.69 9.28 30.14
C ILE A 68 48.32 9.52 28.77
N ASP A 69 49.47 8.90 28.51
CA ASP A 69 50.18 9.01 27.23
C ASP A 69 49.47 8.17 26.15
N VAL A 70 48.38 8.70 25.61
CA VAL A 70 47.59 8.10 24.52
C VAL A 70 47.38 9.09 23.39
N ASP A 71 47.42 8.59 22.15
CA ASP A 71 47.23 9.42 20.97
C ASP A 71 45.82 10.04 20.93
N HIS A 72 45.78 11.38 20.96
CA HIS A 72 44.56 12.19 20.90
C HIS A 72 43.75 12.02 19.60
N THR A 73 44.33 11.44 18.53
CA THR A 73 43.59 11.14 17.30
C THR A 73 42.73 9.87 17.39
N GLN A 74 42.99 9.03 18.39
CA GLN A 74 42.33 7.74 18.57
C GLN A 74 41.02 7.82 19.36
N TYR A 75 40.68 8.98 19.91
CA TYR A 75 39.40 9.18 20.58
C TYR A 75 38.78 10.54 20.26
N LYS A 76 37.46 10.65 20.49
CA LYS A 76 36.69 11.89 20.40
C LYS A 76 35.65 11.96 21.51
N PHE A 77 35.36 13.18 21.94
CA PHE A 77 34.36 13.46 22.96
C PHE A 77 33.04 13.87 22.33
N GLY A 78 31.96 13.18 22.70
CA GLY A 78 30.59 13.58 22.37
C GLY A 78 29.93 14.37 23.51
N HIS A 79 28.60 14.39 23.51
CA HIS A 79 27.82 15.01 24.60
C HIS A 79 27.74 14.07 25.82
N THR A 80 27.35 12.82 25.62
CA THR A 80 27.12 11.84 26.70
C THR A 80 28.15 10.71 26.73
N LYS A 81 28.88 10.51 25.63
CA LYS A 81 29.77 9.35 25.41
C LYS A 81 31.13 9.79 24.87
N GLY A 82 32.17 9.06 25.27
CA GLY A 82 33.48 9.04 24.62
C GLY A 82 33.50 8.01 23.49
N PHE A 83 34.15 8.34 22.39
CA PHE A 83 34.24 7.55 21.18
C PHE A 83 35.70 7.15 20.95
N PHE A 84 35.96 5.87 20.71
CA PHE A 84 37.32 5.32 20.64
C PHE A 84 37.51 4.52 19.35
N LYS A 85 38.70 4.61 18.75
CA LYS A 85 39.13 3.75 17.66
C LYS A 85 39.32 2.32 18.15
N ALA A 86 39.26 1.37 17.22
CA ALA A 86 39.58 -0.03 17.51
C ALA A 86 41.00 -0.13 18.10
N GLY A 87 41.16 -0.97 19.14
CA GLY A 87 42.44 -1.16 19.83
C GLY A 87 42.67 -0.25 21.05
N LEU A 88 42.26 1.02 21.01
CA LEU A 88 42.57 1.97 22.10
C LEU A 88 41.95 1.55 23.44
N LEU A 89 40.70 1.07 23.46
CA LEU A 89 40.10 0.55 24.70
C LEU A 89 40.81 -0.70 25.22
N GLY A 90 41.33 -1.55 24.33
CA GLY A 90 42.12 -2.72 24.73
C GLY A 90 43.41 -2.30 25.43
N LEU A 91 44.12 -1.33 24.86
CA LEU A 91 45.31 -0.74 25.49
C LEU A 91 44.99 -0.14 26.87
N LEU A 92 43.88 0.60 27.00
CA LEU A 92 43.46 1.16 28.29
C LEU A 92 43.10 0.08 29.32
N GLU A 93 42.54 -1.06 28.91
CA GLU A 93 42.33 -2.21 29.79
C GLU A 93 43.63 -2.86 30.22
N GLU A 94 44.58 -3.07 29.32
CA GLU A 94 45.89 -3.64 29.64
C GLU A 94 46.63 -2.78 30.68
N MET A 95 46.70 -1.47 30.45
CA MET A 95 47.28 -0.52 31.40
C MET A 95 46.59 -0.56 32.76
N ARG A 96 45.27 -0.78 32.77
CA ARG A 96 44.46 -0.85 33.99
C ARG A 96 44.75 -2.13 34.75
N ASP A 97 44.81 -3.26 34.06
CA ASP A 97 45.07 -4.58 34.65
C ASP A 97 46.47 -4.63 35.26
N GLU A 98 47.48 -4.01 34.64
CA GLU A 98 48.81 -3.88 35.23
C GLU A 98 48.78 -3.10 36.56
N LYS A 99 48.06 -1.96 36.61
CA LYS A 99 47.90 -1.17 37.84
C LYS A 99 47.13 -1.94 38.91
N LEU A 100 46.06 -2.63 38.52
CA LEU A 100 45.28 -3.46 39.44
C LEU A 100 46.10 -4.62 39.99
N ALA A 101 46.92 -5.28 39.18
CA ALA A 101 47.79 -6.36 39.63
C ALA A 101 48.75 -5.89 40.74
N GLN A 102 49.33 -4.70 40.60
CA GLN A 102 50.19 -4.10 41.64
C GLN A 102 49.41 -3.83 42.94
N LEU A 103 48.22 -3.24 42.84
CA LEU A 103 47.38 -2.92 44.01
C LEU A 103 46.87 -4.18 44.70
N ILE A 104 46.34 -5.13 43.95
CA ILE A 104 45.83 -6.41 44.46
C ILE A 104 46.95 -7.18 45.14
N THR A 105 48.17 -7.21 44.59
CA THR A 105 49.30 -7.88 45.22
C THR A 105 49.62 -7.30 46.61
N ARG A 106 49.57 -5.96 46.77
CA ARG A 106 49.75 -5.30 48.08
C ARG A 106 48.63 -5.65 49.06
N THR A 107 47.38 -5.65 48.60
CA THR A 107 46.22 -6.04 49.41
C THR A 107 46.33 -7.49 49.85
N GLN A 108 46.64 -8.41 48.92
CA GLN A 108 46.85 -9.82 49.22
C GLN A 108 47.98 -10.04 50.22
N ALA A 109 49.10 -9.31 50.10
CA ALA A 109 50.19 -9.38 51.08
C ALA A 109 49.73 -8.96 52.49
N ARG A 110 48.93 -7.90 52.60
CA ARG A 110 48.32 -7.49 53.89
C ARG A 110 47.37 -8.54 54.44
N CYS A 111 46.49 -9.11 53.61
CA CYS A 111 45.55 -10.16 54.02
C CYS A 111 46.29 -11.42 54.50
N ARG A 112 47.28 -11.89 53.73
CA ARG A 112 48.12 -13.04 54.12
C ARG A 112 48.87 -12.76 55.43
N GLY A 113 49.44 -11.56 55.58
CA GLY A 113 50.11 -11.15 56.81
C GLY A 113 49.17 -11.08 58.02
N PHE A 114 47.94 -10.57 57.85
CA PHE A 114 46.92 -10.55 58.90
C PHE A 114 46.51 -11.97 59.30
N LEU A 115 46.18 -12.81 58.33
CA LEU A 115 45.81 -14.21 58.58
C LEU A 115 46.92 -14.96 59.34
N MET A 116 48.17 -14.79 58.94
CA MET A 116 49.29 -15.44 59.63
C MET A 116 49.52 -14.90 61.04
N ARG A 117 49.28 -13.61 61.32
CA ARG A 117 49.36 -13.07 62.68
C ARG A 117 48.24 -13.59 63.57
N VAL A 118 47.01 -13.68 63.05
CA VAL A 118 45.89 -14.28 63.78
C VAL A 118 46.17 -15.75 64.08
N GLU A 119 46.66 -16.51 63.10
CA GLU A 119 46.98 -17.93 63.31
C GLU A 119 48.18 -18.09 64.25
N TYR A 120 49.19 -17.22 64.17
CA TYR A 120 50.31 -17.21 65.11
C TYR A 120 49.84 -16.93 66.55
N GLN A 121 48.94 -15.97 66.74
CA GLN A 121 48.36 -15.69 68.05
C GLN A 121 47.63 -16.91 68.61
N ARG A 122 46.83 -17.61 67.78
CA ARG A 122 46.20 -18.88 68.17
C ARG A 122 47.23 -19.96 68.54
N MET A 123 48.36 -20.03 67.83
CA MET A 123 49.45 -20.96 68.16
C MET A 123 50.11 -20.62 69.51
N VAL A 124 50.30 -19.34 69.81
CA VAL A 124 50.82 -18.86 71.11
C VAL A 124 49.84 -19.18 72.23
N GLU A 125 48.55 -18.86 72.04
CA GLU A 125 47.48 -19.18 73.00
C GLU A 125 47.39 -20.69 73.26
N ARG A 126 47.51 -21.53 72.23
CA ARG A 126 47.59 -23.00 72.38
C ARG A 126 48.81 -23.40 73.22
N ARG A 127 49.98 -22.81 72.96
CA ARG A 127 51.22 -23.08 73.71
C ARG A 127 51.08 -22.71 75.19
N GLU A 128 50.48 -21.56 75.51
CA GLU A 128 50.24 -21.15 76.89
C GLU A 128 49.16 -22.01 77.58
N SER A 129 48.08 -22.30 76.85
CA SER A 129 46.99 -23.16 77.33
C SER A 129 47.49 -24.55 77.70
N ILE A 130 48.48 -25.10 76.98
CA ILE A 130 49.11 -26.39 77.31
C ILE A 130 49.68 -26.37 78.74
N PHE A 131 50.39 -25.31 79.14
CA PHE A 131 50.93 -25.21 80.50
C PHE A 131 49.83 -25.13 81.55
N CYS A 132 48.81 -24.31 81.30
CA CYS A 132 47.65 -24.18 82.18
C CYS A 132 46.92 -25.53 82.34
N ILE A 133 46.65 -26.25 81.25
CA ILE A 133 46.01 -27.57 81.26
C ILE A 133 46.88 -28.58 82.02
N GLN A 134 48.17 -28.66 81.72
CA GLN A 134 49.08 -29.59 82.41
C GLN A 134 49.14 -29.33 83.92
N TYR A 135 49.24 -28.06 84.33
CA TYR A 135 49.24 -27.68 85.73
C TYR A 135 47.90 -27.99 86.43
N ASN A 136 46.79 -27.64 85.80
CA ASN A 136 45.45 -27.89 86.34
C ASN A 136 45.15 -29.39 86.45
N ILE A 137 45.53 -30.20 85.46
CA ILE A 137 45.38 -31.66 85.54
C ILE A 137 46.19 -32.21 86.72
N ARG A 138 47.45 -31.80 86.90
CA ARG A 138 48.26 -32.23 88.06
C ARG A 138 47.63 -31.80 89.38
N SER A 139 47.20 -30.55 89.49
CA SER A 139 46.56 -30.01 90.70
C SER A 139 45.23 -30.71 91.00
N PHE A 140 44.40 -30.94 89.98
CA PHE A 140 43.17 -31.69 90.10
C PHE A 140 43.43 -33.14 90.52
N MET A 141 44.44 -33.81 89.97
CA MET A 141 44.80 -35.17 90.38
C MET A 141 45.19 -35.27 91.86
N ASN A 142 45.81 -34.22 92.42
CA ASN A 142 46.13 -34.13 93.85
C ASN A 142 44.88 -33.88 94.71
N VAL A 143 43.95 -33.04 94.23
CA VAL A 143 42.83 -32.52 95.03
C VAL A 143 41.53 -33.32 94.84
N LYS A 144 41.37 -34.09 93.75
CA LYS A 144 40.14 -34.84 93.42
C LYS A 144 39.71 -35.85 94.48
N HIS A 145 40.66 -36.38 95.26
CA HIS A 145 40.38 -37.33 96.33
C HIS A 145 40.27 -36.67 97.71
N TRP A 146 40.59 -35.39 97.83
CA TRP A 146 40.51 -34.62 99.07
C TRP A 146 39.04 -34.41 99.50
N SER A 147 38.73 -34.72 100.76
CA SER A 147 37.36 -34.74 101.28
C SER A 147 36.63 -33.40 101.12
N TRP A 148 37.32 -32.27 101.32
CA TRP A 148 36.75 -30.94 101.15
C TRP A 148 36.38 -30.60 99.69
N MET A 149 37.17 -31.05 98.71
CA MET A 149 36.84 -30.83 97.30
C MET A 149 35.64 -31.67 96.84
N LYS A 150 35.51 -32.90 97.35
CA LYS A 150 34.32 -33.74 97.10
C LYS A 150 33.05 -33.10 97.65
N LEU A 151 33.14 -32.45 98.81
CA LEU A 151 32.02 -31.69 99.38
C LEU A 151 31.65 -30.50 98.48
N PHE A 152 32.64 -29.72 98.04
CA PHE A 152 32.42 -28.59 97.12
C PHE A 152 31.74 -29.01 95.80
N PHE A 153 32.15 -30.12 95.18
CA PHE A 153 31.51 -30.62 93.97
C PHE A 153 30.06 -31.08 94.17
N LYS A 154 29.68 -31.53 95.37
CA LYS A 154 28.29 -31.84 95.71
C LYS A 154 27.44 -30.60 95.93
N ILE A 155 28.05 -29.51 96.42
CA ILE A 155 27.34 -28.26 96.74
C ILE A 155 27.23 -27.34 95.53
N LYS A 156 28.25 -27.27 94.66
CA LYS A 156 28.31 -26.31 93.54
C LYS A 156 27.11 -26.38 92.56
N PRO A 157 26.62 -27.56 92.13
CA PRO A 157 25.44 -27.65 91.25
C PRO A 157 24.13 -27.23 91.92
N LEU A 158 24.09 -27.18 93.27
CA LEU A 158 22.91 -26.74 94.02
C LEU A 158 22.79 -25.20 94.05
N LEU A 159 23.79 -24.48 93.52
CA LEU A 159 23.79 -23.03 93.38
C LEU A 159 23.13 -22.62 92.04
N LYS A 160 21.80 -22.82 91.93
CA LYS A 160 20.94 -22.59 90.74
C LYS A 160 20.95 -21.15 90.17
N SER A 161 21.50 -20.16 90.87
CA SER A 161 21.31 -18.74 90.53
C SER A 161 22.13 -18.23 89.34
N ALA A 162 23.29 -18.83 89.05
CA ALA A 162 24.21 -18.28 88.05
C ALA A 162 23.91 -18.70 86.60
N GLU A 163 23.37 -19.90 86.39
CA GLU A 163 23.00 -20.39 85.05
C GLU A 163 21.70 -19.75 84.56
N SER A 164 20.70 -19.66 85.44
CA SER A 164 19.40 -19.04 85.14
C SER A 164 19.50 -17.55 84.75
N GLU A 165 20.42 -16.79 85.37
CA GLU A 165 20.62 -15.38 85.05
C GLU A 165 21.23 -15.18 83.64
N LYS A 166 22.15 -16.07 83.24
CA LYS A 166 22.77 -16.02 81.91
C LYS A 166 21.79 -16.41 80.79
N GLU A 167 20.95 -17.41 81.03
CA GLU A 167 19.90 -17.80 80.08
C GLU A 167 18.84 -16.71 79.91
N MET A 168 18.44 -16.07 81.02
CA MET A 168 17.49 -14.97 80.98
C MET A 168 18.02 -13.75 80.22
N ALA A 169 19.31 -13.44 80.34
CA ALA A 169 19.94 -12.36 79.57
C ALA A 169 19.93 -12.65 78.06
N ASN A 170 20.30 -13.86 77.65
CA ASN A 170 20.30 -14.27 76.25
C ASN A 170 18.87 -14.23 75.66
N MET A 171 17.89 -14.77 76.38
CA MET A 171 16.49 -14.78 75.91
C MET A 171 15.93 -13.37 75.72
N LYS A 172 16.28 -12.42 76.60
CA LYS A 172 15.85 -11.02 76.46
C LYS A 172 16.42 -10.36 75.21
N GLU A 173 17.71 -10.59 74.92
CA GLU A 173 18.34 -10.05 73.72
C GLU A 173 17.72 -10.63 72.44
N GLU A 174 17.49 -11.95 72.40
CA GLU A 174 16.83 -12.60 71.26
C GLU A 174 15.40 -12.13 71.06
N PHE A 175 14.65 -11.93 72.15
CA PHE A 175 13.29 -11.44 72.11
C PHE A 175 13.21 -10.04 71.51
N GLU A 176 14.04 -9.10 71.98
CA GLU A 176 14.03 -7.73 71.46
C GLU A 176 14.45 -7.67 69.99
N LYS A 177 15.49 -8.42 69.58
CA LYS A 177 15.88 -8.51 68.16
C LYS A 177 14.73 -9.02 67.29
N THR A 178 14.09 -10.12 67.71
CA THR A 178 13.00 -10.74 66.94
C THR A 178 11.80 -9.80 66.83
N LYS A 179 11.50 -9.07 67.91
CA LYS A 179 10.41 -8.09 67.95
C LYS A 179 10.65 -6.90 67.02
N GLU A 180 11.87 -6.36 67.01
CA GLU A 180 12.23 -5.29 66.08
C GLU A 180 12.18 -5.73 64.61
N GLU A 181 12.69 -6.92 64.31
CA GLU A 181 12.66 -7.48 62.95
C GLU A 181 11.23 -7.73 62.46
N LEU A 182 10.36 -8.24 63.34
CA LEU A 182 8.94 -8.43 63.03
C LEU A 182 8.26 -7.10 62.69
N ALA A 183 8.45 -6.07 63.52
CA ALA A 183 7.86 -4.75 63.28
C ALA A 183 8.33 -4.13 61.95
N LYS A 184 9.64 -4.22 61.64
CA LYS A 184 10.19 -3.75 60.35
C LYS A 184 9.63 -4.51 59.16
N SER A 185 9.48 -5.83 59.29
CA SER A 185 8.93 -6.69 58.24
C SER A 185 7.45 -6.38 57.97
N GLU A 186 6.65 -6.21 59.02
CA GLU A 186 5.22 -5.88 58.89
C GLU A 186 5.00 -4.51 58.25
N ALA A 187 5.78 -3.49 58.63
CA ALA A 187 5.73 -2.17 58.02
C ALA A 187 6.05 -2.23 56.51
N LYS A 188 7.10 -2.97 56.15
CA LYS A 188 7.50 -3.14 54.74
C LYS A 188 6.48 -3.94 53.93
N ARG A 189 5.87 -4.97 54.51
CA ARG A 189 4.80 -5.74 53.87
C ARG A 189 3.62 -4.85 53.53
N LYS A 190 3.18 -4.01 54.48
CA LYS A 190 2.05 -3.09 54.29
C LYS A 190 2.32 -2.08 53.17
N GLU A 191 3.52 -1.49 53.13
CA GLU A 191 3.91 -0.56 52.06
C GLU A 191 3.89 -1.22 50.67
N LEU A 192 4.36 -2.47 50.58
CA LEU A 192 4.37 -3.23 49.33
C LEU A 192 2.96 -3.64 48.88
N GLU A 193 2.08 -4.03 49.82
CA GLU A 193 0.68 -4.33 49.53
C GLU A 193 -0.05 -3.11 48.97
N GLU A 194 0.15 -1.93 49.56
CA GLU A 194 -0.44 -0.68 49.05
C GLU A 194 0.05 -0.32 47.63
N LYS A 195 1.33 -0.55 47.32
CA LYS A 195 1.87 -0.37 45.96
C LYS A 195 1.29 -1.39 44.98
N MET A 196 1.13 -2.64 45.41
CA MET A 196 0.60 -3.71 44.57
C MET A 196 -0.87 -3.44 44.21
N VAL A 197 -1.69 -2.96 45.15
CA VAL A 197 -3.07 -2.56 44.88
C VAL A 197 -3.14 -1.44 43.84
N LYS A 198 -2.28 -0.41 43.95
CA LYS A 198 -2.22 0.68 42.96
C LYS A 198 -1.86 0.18 41.57
N LEU A 199 -0.84 -0.69 41.45
CA LEU A 199 -0.44 -1.26 40.17
C LEU A 199 -1.53 -2.14 39.54
N VAL A 200 -2.26 -2.91 40.35
CA VAL A 200 -3.39 -3.71 39.87
C VAL A 200 -4.52 -2.81 39.37
N GLN A 201 -4.79 -1.70 40.06
CA GLN A 201 -5.78 -0.72 39.62
C GLN A 201 -5.38 -0.06 38.30
N GLU A 202 -4.16 0.46 38.19
CA GLU A 202 -3.64 1.07 36.95
C GLU A 202 -3.66 0.08 35.78
N LYS A 203 -3.31 -1.20 36.02
CA LYS A 203 -3.41 -2.25 35.00
C LYS A 203 -4.85 -2.44 34.53
N ASN A 204 -5.82 -2.50 35.44
CA ASN A 204 -7.22 -2.69 35.10
C ASN A 204 -7.78 -1.49 34.35
N ASP A 205 -7.42 -0.26 34.76
CA ASP A 205 -7.83 0.97 34.08
C ASP A 205 -7.28 1.02 32.65
N LEU A 206 -6.00 0.68 32.46
CA LEU A 206 -5.39 0.59 31.13
C LEU A 206 -6.04 -0.52 30.28
N GLN A 207 -6.38 -1.66 30.88
CA GLN A 207 -7.06 -2.74 30.16
C GLN A 207 -8.45 -2.31 29.68
N LEU A 208 -9.20 -1.57 30.49
CA LEU A 208 -10.49 -0.99 30.09
C LEU A 208 -10.33 0.05 28.97
N GLN A 209 -9.29 0.90 29.05
CA GLN A 209 -9.01 1.87 28.00
C GLN A 209 -8.66 1.18 26.68
N VAL A 210 -7.80 0.15 26.71
CA VAL A 210 -7.44 -0.63 25.52
C VAL A 210 -8.67 -1.30 24.91
N GLN A 211 -9.58 -1.85 25.72
CA GLN A 211 -10.81 -2.45 25.20
C GLN A 211 -11.71 -1.39 24.53
N ALA A 212 -11.89 -0.23 25.16
CA ALA A 212 -12.68 0.85 24.58
C ALA A 212 -12.08 1.39 23.26
N GLU A 213 -10.75 1.53 23.17
CA GLU A 213 -10.07 1.92 21.94
C GLU A 213 -10.19 0.84 20.86
N ALA A 214 -10.13 -0.44 21.22
CA ALA A 214 -10.32 -1.55 20.29
C ALA A 214 -11.75 -1.59 19.72
N ASP A 215 -12.76 -1.40 20.57
CA ASP A 215 -14.17 -1.34 20.14
C ASP A 215 -14.39 -0.12 19.22
N SER A 216 -13.83 1.04 19.58
CA SER A 216 -13.89 2.25 18.74
C SER A 216 -13.17 2.07 17.39
N LEU A 217 -12.09 1.28 17.35
CA LEU A 217 -11.38 0.96 16.11
C LEU A 217 -12.24 0.04 15.24
N ALA A 218 -12.86 -0.99 15.82
CA ALA A 218 -13.77 -1.88 15.10
C ALA A 218 -14.95 -1.12 14.47
N ASP A 219 -15.55 -0.18 15.20
CA ASP A 219 -16.60 0.72 14.68
C ASP A 219 -16.10 1.62 13.54
N ALA A 220 -14.82 2.03 13.57
CA ALA A 220 -14.22 2.82 12.50
C ALA A 220 -13.92 1.95 11.26
N GLU A 221 -13.44 0.73 11.46
CA GLU A 221 -13.21 -0.26 10.40
C GLU A 221 -14.53 -0.61 9.69
N GLU A 222 -15.61 -0.87 10.43
CA GLU A 222 -16.91 -1.17 9.83
C GLU A 222 -17.43 0.01 8.99
N ARG A 223 -17.28 1.24 9.49
CA ARG A 223 -17.64 2.45 8.73
C ARG A 223 -16.80 2.60 7.46
N CYS A 224 -15.50 2.34 7.53
CA CYS A 224 -14.61 2.34 6.37
C CYS A 224 -15.05 1.29 5.34
N ASP A 225 -15.36 0.07 5.77
CA ASP A 225 -15.83 -1.00 4.88
C ASP A 225 -17.16 -0.66 4.21
N GLN A 226 -18.11 -0.07 4.95
CA GLN A 226 -19.38 0.42 4.40
C GLN A 226 -19.15 1.53 3.36
N LEU A 227 -18.22 2.46 3.62
CA LEU A 227 -17.83 3.50 2.66
C LEU A 227 -17.17 2.92 1.41
N ILE A 228 -16.29 1.92 1.56
CA ILE A 228 -15.65 1.23 0.42
C ILE A 228 -16.72 0.55 -0.45
N LYS A 229 -17.67 -0.17 0.15
CA LYS A 229 -18.79 -0.80 -0.58
C LYS A 229 -19.63 0.24 -1.34
N THR A 230 -19.96 1.35 -0.67
CA THR A 230 -20.72 2.44 -1.28
C THR A 230 -19.95 3.10 -2.43
N LYS A 231 -18.64 3.29 -2.26
CA LYS A 231 -17.76 3.83 -3.30
C LYS A 231 -17.77 2.95 -4.54
N ILE A 232 -17.62 1.63 -4.38
CA ILE A 232 -17.66 0.68 -5.50
C ILE A 232 -19.00 0.77 -6.25
N GLN A 233 -20.13 0.86 -5.53
CA GLN A 233 -21.45 1.02 -6.16
C GLN A 233 -21.59 2.35 -6.91
N LEU A 234 -21.06 3.44 -6.35
CA LEU A 234 -21.07 4.75 -7.00
C LEU A 234 -20.16 4.78 -8.24
N GLU A 235 -18.98 4.18 -8.17
CA GLU A 235 -18.08 4.05 -9.33
C GLU A 235 -18.73 3.24 -10.46
N ALA A 236 -19.45 2.16 -10.13
CA ALA A 236 -20.23 1.40 -11.12
C ALA A 236 -21.34 2.26 -11.77
N LYS A 237 -22.10 3.03 -10.99
CA LYS A 237 -23.12 3.95 -11.51
C LYS A 237 -22.53 5.06 -12.37
N ILE A 238 -21.40 5.63 -11.97
CA ILE A 238 -20.69 6.64 -12.77
C ILE A 238 -20.32 6.05 -14.12
N LYS A 239 -19.76 4.83 -14.14
CA LYS A 239 -19.39 4.15 -15.38
C LYS A 239 -20.60 3.93 -16.30
N GLU A 240 -21.71 3.39 -15.76
CA GLU A 240 -22.96 3.19 -16.52
C GLU A 240 -23.50 4.50 -17.11
N VAL A 241 -23.54 5.58 -16.32
CA VAL A 241 -24.03 6.87 -16.78
C VAL A 241 -23.09 7.50 -17.81
N THR A 242 -21.78 7.26 -17.69
CA THR A 242 -20.79 7.76 -18.65
C THR A 242 -20.93 7.05 -19.99
N GLU A 243 -21.01 5.70 -20.00
CA GLU A 243 -21.23 4.91 -21.22
C GLU A 243 -22.54 5.35 -21.92
N ARG A 244 -23.62 5.54 -21.15
CA ARG A 244 -24.89 6.03 -21.72
C ARG A 244 -24.78 7.45 -22.28
N ALA A 245 -24.01 8.33 -21.64
CA ALA A 245 -23.81 9.69 -22.16
C ALA A 245 -23.02 9.67 -23.47
N GLU A 246 -22.01 8.81 -23.59
CA GLU A 246 -21.25 8.59 -24.82
C GLU A 246 -22.16 8.08 -25.96
N ASP A 247 -23.03 7.10 -25.69
CA ASP A 247 -24.02 6.60 -26.67
C ASP A 247 -24.96 7.72 -27.16
N GLU A 248 -25.49 8.54 -26.25
CA GLU A 248 -26.39 9.66 -26.61
C GLU A 248 -25.64 10.77 -27.38
N GLU A 249 -24.36 11.02 -27.07
CA GLU A 249 -23.51 11.93 -27.84
C GLU A 249 -23.28 11.42 -29.27
N GLU A 250 -23.03 10.11 -29.44
CA GLU A 250 -22.92 9.48 -30.76
C GLU A 250 -24.22 9.62 -31.57
N ILE A 251 -25.36 9.28 -30.96
CA ILE A 251 -26.68 9.44 -31.60
C ILE A 251 -26.93 10.90 -31.98
N ASN A 252 -26.57 11.86 -31.12
CA ASN A 252 -26.74 13.28 -31.40
C ASN A 252 -25.84 13.73 -32.57
N ALA A 253 -24.59 13.25 -32.63
CA ALA A 253 -23.70 13.50 -33.75
C ALA A 253 -24.27 12.91 -35.06
N GLU A 254 -24.79 11.69 -35.04
CA GLU A 254 -25.47 11.07 -36.19
C GLU A 254 -26.70 11.87 -36.65
N LEU A 255 -27.55 12.27 -35.71
CA LEU A 255 -28.75 13.07 -35.99
C LEU A 255 -28.38 14.43 -36.55
N THR A 256 -27.32 15.06 -36.02
CA THR A 256 -26.81 16.33 -36.53
C THR A 256 -26.26 16.18 -37.95
N ALA A 257 -25.55 15.09 -38.24
CA ALA A 257 -25.07 14.79 -39.59
C ALA A 257 -26.22 14.52 -40.57
N LYS A 258 -27.22 13.72 -40.16
CA LYS A 258 -28.45 13.48 -40.95
C LYS A 258 -29.22 14.77 -41.20
N LYS A 259 -29.38 15.60 -40.18
CA LYS A 259 -30.02 16.92 -40.29
C LYS A 259 -29.32 17.78 -41.33
N ARG A 260 -27.98 17.84 -41.29
CA ARG A 260 -27.20 18.60 -42.27
C ARG A 260 -27.41 18.09 -43.70
N LYS A 261 -27.39 16.77 -43.91
CA LYS A 261 -27.68 16.17 -45.23
C LYS A 261 -29.09 16.54 -45.74
N LEU A 262 -30.10 16.46 -44.88
CA LEU A 262 -31.48 16.84 -45.24
C LEU A 262 -31.62 18.34 -45.50
N GLU A 263 -30.89 19.19 -44.77
CA GLU A 263 -30.83 20.64 -45.01
C GLU A 263 -30.18 20.94 -46.37
N ASP A 264 -29.08 20.25 -46.70
CA ASP A 264 -28.41 20.36 -48.00
C ASP A 264 -29.35 19.90 -49.14
N GLU A 265 -29.98 18.73 -49.03
CA GLU A 265 -30.97 18.22 -50.00
C GLU A 265 -32.17 19.19 -50.17
N CYS A 266 -32.70 19.72 -49.07
CA CYS A 266 -33.77 20.72 -49.13
C CYS A 266 -33.32 22.00 -49.84
N SER A 267 -32.07 22.41 -49.68
CA SER A 267 -31.52 23.58 -50.35
C SER A 267 -31.33 23.35 -51.86
N GLU A 268 -30.89 22.16 -52.26
CA GLU A 268 -30.77 21.75 -53.65
C GLU A 268 -32.15 21.70 -54.32
N LEU A 269 -33.14 21.05 -53.69
CA LEU A 269 -34.50 20.99 -54.21
C LEU A 269 -35.13 22.37 -54.36
N LYS A 270 -34.89 23.30 -53.43
CA LYS A 270 -35.35 24.70 -53.57
C LYS A 270 -34.73 25.37 -54.79
N LYS A 271 -33.42 25.17 -55.00
CA LYS A 271 -32.74 25.72 -56.17
C LYS A 271 -33.27 25.11 -57.47
N ASP A 272 -33.50 23.81 -57.51
CA ASP A 272 -34.09 23.14 -58.68
C ASP A 272 -35.51 23.67 -58.97
N ILE A 273 -36.31 23.94 -57.93
CA ILE A 273 -37.62 24.59 -58.08
C ILE A 273 -37.45 25.99 -58.68
N ASP A 274 -36.57 26.83 -58.14
CA ASP A 274 -36.32 28.18 -58.67
C ASP A 274 -35.86 28.13 -60.14
N ASP A 275 -34.96 27.20 -60.49
CA ASP A 275 -34.47 27.00 -61.86
C ASP A 275 -35.61 26.53 -62.78
N LEU A 276 -36.45 25.59 -62.33
CA LEU A 276 -37.64 25.14 -63.07
C LEU A 276 -38.66 26.26 -63.26
N GLU A 277 -38.89 27.12 -62.27
CA GLU A 277 -39.76 28.29 -62.38
C GLU A 277 -39.23 29.29 -63.43
N LEU A 278 -37.92 29.54 -63.44
CA LEU A 278 -37.29 30.35 -64.49
C LEU A 278 -37.43 29.72 -65.88
N THR A 279 -37.31 28.39 -65.95
CA THR A 279 -37.45 27.65 -67.22
C THR A 279 -38.92 27.70 -67.68
N LEU A 280 -39.87 27.54 -66.77
CA LEU A 280 -41.31 27.65 -67.03
C LEU A 280 -41.66 29.05 -67.55
N ALA A 281 -41.21 30.11 -66.88
CA ALA A 281 -41.43 31.48 -67.33
C ALA A 281 -40.85 31.74 -68.73
N LYS A 282 -39.68 31.14 -69.05
CA LYS A 282 -39.09 31.21 -70.39
C LYS A 282 -39.95 30.48 -71.42
N VAL A 283 -40.40 29.26 -71.12
CA VAL A 283 -41.27 28.47 -72.00
C VAL A 283 -42.62 29.17 -72.18
N GLU A 284 -43.20 29.76 -71.15
CA GLU A 284 -44.43 30.56 -71.26
C GLU A 284 -44.23 31.78 -72.15
N LYS A 285 -43.08 32.45 -72.07
CA LYS A 285 -42.74 33.56 -72.97
C LYS A 285 -42.60 33.10 -74.42
N GLU A 286 -41.95 31.95 -74.65
CA GLU A 286 -41.83 31.32 -75.99
C GLU A 286 -43.20 30.85 -76.52
N LYS A 287 -44.06 30.32 -75.65
CA LYS A 287 -45.45 29.96 -75.94
C LYS A 287 -46.24 31.19 -76.35
N HIS A 288 -46.18 32.29 -75.60
CA HIS A 288 -46.84 33.53 -76.00
C HIS A 288 -46.30 34.10 -77.31
N ALA A 289 -44.98 34.00 -77.54
CA ALA A 289 -44.38 34.41 -78.80
C ALA A 289 -44.89 33.56 -79.98
N THR A 290 -45.04 32.24 -79.79
CA THR A 290 -45.58 31.33 -80.81
C THR A 290 -47.09 31.49 -81.00
N GLU A 291 -47.88 31.67 -79.94
CA GLU A 291 -49.30 32.02 -80.00
C GLU A 291 -49.53 33.31 -80.79
N ASN A 292 -48.73 34.35 -80.55
CA ASN A 292 -48.79 35.58 -81.34
C ASN A 292 -48.44 35.36 -82.81
N LYS A 293 -47.46 34.49 -83.08
CA LYS A 293 -47.07 34.11 -84.45
C LYS A 293 -48.19 33.35 -85.16
N VAL A 294 -48.85 32.43 -84.47
CA VAL A 294 -50.04 31.71 -84.94
C VAL A 294 -51.17 32.70 -85.20
N LYS A 295 -51.41 33.65 -84.30
CA LYS A 295 -52.46 34.67 -84.47
C LYS A 295 -52.23 35.53 -85.71
N ASN A 296 -51.00 36.01 -85.92
CA ASN A 296 -50.63 36.74 -87.13
C ASN A 296 -50.82 35.90 -88.40
N LEU A 297 -50.40 34.63 -88.39
CA LEU A 297 -50.61 33.73 -89.53
C LEU A 297 -52.11 33.44 -89.76
N THR A 298 -52.92 33.43 -88.71
CA THR A 298 -54.38 33.26 -88.80
C THR A 298 -55.03 34.50 -89.40
N GLU A 299 -54.56 35.69 -89.06
CA GLU A 299 -54.98 36.96 -89.66
C GLU A 299 -54.56 37.07 -91.14
N GLU A 300 -53.36 36.57 -91.50
CA GLU A 300 -52.93 36.42 -92.90
C GLU A 300 -53.78 35.41 -93.67
N MET A 301 -54.16 34.28 -93.05
CA MET A 301 -55.11 33.33 -93.65
C MET A 301 -56.47 33.97 -93.90
N ALA A 302 -57.00 34.74 -92.95
CA ALA A 302 -58.27 35.46 -93.13
C ALA A 302 -58.20 36.49 -94.27
N ALA A 303 -57.07 37.20 -94.43
CA ALA A 303 -56.84 38.09 -95.55
C ALA A 303 -56.74 37.34 -96.90
N LEU A 304 -56.14 36.15 -96.91
CA LEU A 304 -56.12 35.27 -98.07
C LEU A 304 -57.53 34.76 -98.40
N ASP A 305 -58.36 34.43 -97.40
CA ASP A 305 -59.76 34.04 -97.59
C ASP A 305 -60.62 35.20 -98.16
N GLU A 306 -60.41 36.44 -97.70
CA GLU A 306 -61.04 37.62 -98.33
C GLU A 306 -60.61 37.81 -99.79
N THR A 307 -59.35 37.48 -100.10
CA THR A 307 -58.82 37.51 -101.47
C THR A 307 -59.47 36.42 -102.34
N ILE A 308 -59.69 35.23 -101.79
CA ILE A 308 -60.43 34.13 -102.43
C ILE A 308 -61.89 34.55 -102.70
N VAL A 309 -62.56 35.22 -101.75
CA VAL A 309 -63.94 35.71 -101.96
C VAL A 309 -64.01 36.75 -103.08
N LYS A 310 -63.01 37.64 -103.21
CA LYS A 310 -62.91 38.59 -104.32
C LYS A 310 -62.71 37.89 -105.67
N LEU A 311 -61.79 36.94 -105.75
CA LEU A 311 -61.55 36.13 -106.96
C LEU A 311 -62.78 35.27 -107.33
N THR A 312 -63.54 34.81 -106.33
CA THR A 312 -64.78 34.05 -106.56
C THR A 312 -65.91 34.95 -107.11
N LYS A 313 -65.94 36.24 -106.73
CA LYS A 313 -66.85 37.26 -107.31
C LYS A 313 -66.47 37.64 -108.74
N GLU A 314 -65.17 37.76 -109.05
CA GLU A 314 -64.70 37.98 -110.43
C GLU A 314 -64.99 36.78 -111.35
N LYS A 315 -64.83 35.55 -110.85
CA LYS A 315 -65.20 34.33 -111.59
C LYS A 315 -66.69 34.27 -111.93
N LYS A 316 -67.56 34.77 -111.06
CA LYS A 316 -69.02 34.81 -111.27
C LYS A 316 -69.43 35.86 -112.32
N ALA A 317 -68.76 37.02 -112.34
CA ALA A 317 -68.96 38.05 -113.37
C ALA A 317 -68.48 37.60 -114.77
N LEU A 318 -67.42 36.78 -114.84
CA LEU A 318 -66.94 36.19 -116.09
C LEU A 318 -67.83 35.04 -116.62
N GLN A 319 -68.53 34.30 -115.74
CA GLN A 319 -69.50 33.29 -116.16
C GLN A 319 -70.81 33.88 -116.71
N GLU A 320 -71.24 35.06 -116.25
CA GLU A 320 -72.44 35.75 -116.77
C GLU A 320 -72.20 36.45 -118.13
N ALA A 321 -70.97 36.86 -118.43
CA ALA A 321 -70.59 37.37 -119.76
C ALA A 321 -70.45 36.26 -120.82
N HIS A 322 -70.15 35.01 -120.41
CA HIS A 322 -70.01 33.88 -121.32
C HIS A 322 -71.37 33.34 -121.82
N GLN A 323 -72.42 33.40 -120.99
CA GLN A 323 -73.76 32.87 -121.33
C GLN A 323 -74.50 33.72 -122.37
N GLN A 324 -74.22 35.02 -122.48
CA GLN A 324 -74.85 35.91 -123.47
C GLN A 324 -74.25 35.78 -124.89
N THR A 325 -73.06 35.17 -125.03
CA THR A 325 -72.39 34.98 -126.34
C THR A 325 -72.57 33.56 -126.89
N LEU A 326 -73.13 32.65 -126.09
CA LEU A 326 -73.40 31.26 -126.44
C LEU A 326 -74.78 31.07 -127.12
N ASP A 327 -75.69 32.05 -127.02
CA ASP A 327 -77.04 31.99 -127.61
C ASP A 327 -77.10 32.51 -129.08
N ASP A 328 -76.08 33.23 -129.58
CA ASP A 328 -76.08 33.81 -130.94
C ASP A 328 -75.23 33.04 -131.98
N LEU A 329 -74.54 31.96 -131.61
CA LEU A 329 -73.67 31.19 -132.53
C LEU A 329 -73.99 29.68 -132.58
N GLN A 330 -75.23 29.33 -132.27
CA GLN A 330 -75.77 27.96 -132.35
C GLN A 330 -77.10 27.92 -133.14
N ALA A 331 -77.18 28.75 -134.18
CA ALA A 331 -78.17 28.69 -135.27
C ALA A 331 -77.51 28.64 -136.67
N GLU A 332 -76.20 28.34 -136.72
CA GLU A 332 -75.57 27.72 -137.90
C GLU A 332 -75.21 26.29 -137.50
N GLU A 333 -76.27 25.50 -137.50
CA GLU A 333 -76.25 24.05 -137.52
C GLU A 333 -75.25 23.52 -138.55
N ASP A 334 -74.85 22.28 -138.28
CA ASP A 334 -74.47 21.28 -139.29
C ASP A 334 -73.04 21.30 -139.83
N LYS A 335 -72.19 20.47 -139.20
CA LYS A 335 -71.99 19.07 -139.68
C LYS A 335 -70.96 18.29 -138.86
N VAL A 336 -71.45 17.19 -138.25
CA VAL A 336 -71.00 15.80 -138.52
C VAL A 336 -69.51 15.54 -138.23
N ASN A 337 -69.17 14.94 -137.08
CA ASN A 337 -69.05 13.48 -136.83
C ASN A 337 -67.56 13.17 -136.61
N THR A 338 -67.06 12.29 -135.73
CA THR A 338 -67.57 11.31 -134.76
C THR A 338 -66.31 10.66 -134.15
N LEU A 339 -66.46 9.97 -133.00
CA LEU A 339 -65.71 8.75 -132.60
C LEU A 339 -64.25 8.94 -132.09
N THR A 340 -63.77 8.39 -130.97
CA THR A 340 -64.30 7.42 -130.00
C THR A 340 -63.44 7.34 -128.72
N LYS A 341 -64.09 6.90 -127.65
CA LYS A 341 -63.63 6.25 -126.40
C LYS A 341 -62.58 5.13 -126.55
N ALA A 342 -61.68 4.99 -125.56
CA ALA A 342 -61.33 3.78 -124.78
C ALA A 342 -59.98 4.04 -124.03
N LYS A 343 -59.85 3.89 -122.71
CA LYS A 343 -59.82 2.67 -121.86
C LYS A 343 -58.58 1.78 -122.07
N THR A 344 -57.87 1.56 -120.95
CA THR A 344 -57.20 0.34 -120.43
C THR A 344 -55.66 0.17 -120.48
N LYS A 345 -55.16 -0.24 -119.28
CA LYS A 345 -54.00 -1.11 -118.92
C LYS A 345 -52.60 -0.45 -118.80
N LEU A 346 -51.99 -0.39 -117.60
CA LEU A 346 -51.32 -1.47 -116.79
C LEU A 346 -49.96 -1.84 -117.43
N GLU A 347 -48.84 -2.07 -116.73
CA GLU A 347 -48.51 -2.98 -115.60
C GLU A 347 -47.23 -2.44 -114.88
N GLN A 348 -46.80 -2.74 -113.64
CA GLN A 348 -46.88 -3.96 -112.80
C GLN A 348 -46.34 -3.62 -111.36
N GLN A 349 -47.09 -3.83 -110.25
CA GLN A 349 -46.98 -4.90 -109.21
C GLN A 349 -45.61 -5.00 -108.48
N VAL A 350 -45.47 -5.14 -107.14
CA VAL A 350 -46.15 -5.99 -106.12
C VAL A 350 -46.00 -5.39 -104.70
N ASP A 351 -46.98 -5.68 -103.84
CA ASP A 351 -47.18 -5.32 -102.43
C ASP A 351 -46.38 -6.13 -101.37
N ASP A 352 -46.31 -5.52 -100.18
CA ASP A 352 -46.36 -6.09 -98.81
C ASP A 352 -45.08 -6.36 -97.97
N LYS A 353 -45.04 -5.61 -96.85
CA LYS A 353 -44.44 -5.88 -95.52
C LYS A 353 -42.91 -5.99 -95.40
N HIS A 354 -42.28 -4.89 -94.99
CA HIS A 354 -41.67 -4.75 -93.65
C HIS A 354 -41.06 -3.36 -93.42
N ALA A 355 -41.21 -2.89 -92.18
CA ALA A 355 -40.29 -2.01 -91.45
C ALA A 355 -40.28 -0.51 -91.81
N ASP A 356 -41.26 0.22 -91.26
CA ASP A 356 -40.98 1.50 -90.61
C ASP A 356 -40.10 1.22 -89.38
N SER A 357 -38.80 1.52 -89.48
CA SER A 357 -37.86 1.43 -88.36
C SER A 357 -36.91 2.62 -88.42
N THR A 358 -37.43 3.81 -88.10
CA THR A 358 -36.59 5.02 -87.98
C THR A 358 -37.23 6.09 -87.09
N ALA A 359 -37.45 5.82 -85.79
CA ALA A 359 -37.56 6.86 -84.75
C ALA A 359 -37.63 6.31 -83.30
N GLU A 360 -36.86 5.29 -82.92
CA GLU A 360 -36.88 4.77 -81.52
C GLU A 360 -35.51 4.29 -81.00
N LEU A 361 -34.42 4.95 -81.40
CA LEU A 361 -33.07 4.67 -80.88
C LEU A 361 -32.28 5.94 -80.55
N GLY A 362 -32.87 6.79 -79.72
CA GLY A 362 -32.18 7.90 -79.03
C GLY A 362 -32.30 7.83 -77.51
N GLU A 363 -33.40 7.28 -76.99
CA GLU A 363 -33.73 7.26 -75.56
C GLU A 363 -33.12 6.08 -74.78
N GLN A 364 -32.56 5.07 -75.49
CA GLN A 364 -31.86 3.94 -74.86
C GLN A 364 -30.36 4.16 -74.64
N ILE A 365 -29.73 5.12 -75.32
CA ILE A 365 -28.28 5.38 -75.18
C ILE A 365 -27.98 6.34 -74.01
N ASP A 366 -28.82 7.35 -73.79
CA ASP A 366 -28.69 8.31 -72.66
C ASP A 366 -29.04 7.67 -71.31
N ASN A 367 -30.03 6.76 -71.28
CA ASN A 367 -30.34 5.98 -70.09
C ASN A 367 -29.20 5.01 -69.72
N LEU A 368 -28.47 4.45 -70.69
CA LEU A 368 -27.31 3.58 -70.42
C LEU A 368 -26.07 4.37 -69.97
N GLN A 369 -25.86 5.61 -70.44
CA GLN A 369 -24.77 6.48 -69.94
C GLN A 369 -25.05 7.06 -68.54
N ARG A 370 -26.30 7.41 -68.22
CA ARG A 370 -26.71 7.82 -66.86
C ARG A 370 -26.62 6.67 -65.85
N VAL A 371 -27.06 5.46 -66.22
CA VAL A 371 -26.93 4.28 -65.36
C VAL A 371 -25.46 3.92 -65.15
N LYS A 372 -24.59 4.08 -66.16
CA LYS A 372 -23.14 3.86 -66.02
C LYS A 372 -22.47 4.88 -65.09
N GLN A 373 -22.77 6.17 -65.21
CA GLN A 373 -22.24 7.19 -64.28
C GLN A 373 -22.76 7.01 -62.85
N LYS A 374 -24.02 6.60 -62.69
CA LYS A 374 -24.60 6.29 -61.38
C LYS A 374 -23.93 5.06 -60.73
N LEU A 375 -23.68 4.01 -61.51
CA LEU A 375 -22.95 2.82 -61.05
C LEU A 375 -21.45 3.10 -60.80
N GLU A 376 -20.80 4.00 -61.53
CA GLU A 376 -19.42 4.42 -61.23
C GLU A 376 -19.34 5.27 -59.94
N LYS A 377 -20.34 6.11 -59.66
CA LYS A 377 -20.45 6.86 -58.41
C LYS A 377 -20.75 5.95 -57.22
N GLU A 378 -21.72 5.04 -57.34
CA GLU A 378 -22.04 4.02 -56.33
C GLU A 378 -20.82 3.10 -56.06
N LYS A 379 -20.03 2.75 -57.09
CA LYS A 379 -18.77 2.01 -56.91
C LYS A 379 -17.72 2.80 -56.14
N SER A 380 -17.63 4.11 -56.34
CA SER A 380 -16.69 4.96 -55.60
C SER A 380 -17.12 5.17 -54.15
N GLU A 381 -18.42 5.31 -53.91
CA GLU A 381 -19.02 5.42 -52.57
C GLU A 381 -18.85 4.12 -51.79
N LEU A 382 -19.18 2.96 -52.38
CA LEU A 382 -18.93 1.66 -51.77
C LEU A 382 -17.44 1.41 -51.50
N LYS A 383 -16.54 1.96 -52.32
CA LYS A 383 -15.10 1.85 -52.08
C LYS A 383 -14.64 2.71 -50.92
N MET A 384 -15.17 3.93 -50.78
CA MET A 384 -14.92 4.77 -49.59
C MET A 384 -15.51 4.13 -48.32
N GLU A 385 -16.69 3.54 -48.41
CA GLU A 385 -17.35 2.85 -47.29
C GLU A 385 -16.55 1.61 -46.86
N ILE A 386 -15.95 0.88 -47.81
CA ILE A 386 -15.00 -0.21 -47.52
C ILE A 386 -13.73 0.31 -46.86
N ASP A 387 -13.17 1.42 -47.33
CA ASP A 387 -11.95 2.02 -46.75
C ASP A 387 -12.21 2.57 -45.32
N ASP A 388 -13.38 3.17 -45.08
CA ASP A 388 -13.82 3.63 -43.75
C ASP A 388 -14.08 2.45 -42.80
N LEU A 389 -14.74 1.39 -43.28
CA LEU A 389 -14.93 0.15 -42.51
C LEU A 389 -13.59 -0.53 -42.21
N ALA A 390 -12.64 -0.50 -43.14
CA ALA A 390 -11.28 -1.02 -42.90
C ALA A 390 -10.54 -0.19 -41.85
N SER A 391 -10.67 1.14 -41.88
CA SER A 391 -10.09 2.03 -40.86
C SER A 391 -10.71 1.79 -39.48
N ASN A 392 -12.04 1.64 -39.40
CA ASN A 392 -12.74 1.30 -38.17
C ASN A 392 -12.36 -0.09 -37.66
N MET A 393 -12.16 -1.06 -38.54
CA MET A 393 -11.69 -2.38 -38.14
C MET A 393 -10.25 -2.33 -37.59
N GLU A 394 -9.40 -1.47 -38.12
CA GLU A 394 -8.05 -1.24 -37.59
C GLU A 394 -8.08 -0.52 -36.23
N SER A 395 -8.97 0.46 -36.04
CA SER A 395 -9.14 1.15 -34.75
C SER A 395 -9.67 0.20 -33.67
N VAL A 396 -10.67 -0.62 -33.99
CA VAL A 396 -11.20 -1.67 -33.11
C VAL A 396 -10.14 -2.73 -32.79
N SER A 397 -9.31 -3.12 -33.77
CA SER A 397 -8.21 -4.04 -33.56
C SER A 397 -7.15 -3.49 -32.59
N LYS A 398 -6.82 -2.19 -32.70
CA LYS A 398 -5.92 -1.50 -31.76
C LYS A 398 -6.53 -1.39 -30.36
N ALA A 399 -7.82 -1.04 -30.26
CA ALA A 399 -8.54 -0.99 -28.99
C ALA A 399 -8.58 -2.36 -28.32
N LYS A 400 -8.82 -3.43 -29.08
CA LYS A 400 -8.77 -4.82 -28.62
C LYS A 400 -7.38 -5.20 -28.10
N ALA A 401 -6.31 -4.89 -28.83
CA ALA A 401 -4.95 -5.18 -28.40
C ALA A 401 -4.57 -4.43 -27.11
N ASN A 402 -5.05 -3.19 -26.94
CA ASN A 402 -4.86 -2.43 -25.71
C ASN A 402 -5.63 -3.04 -24.53
N LEU A 403 -6.88 -3.48 -24.75
CA LEU A 403 -7.67 -4.18 -23.75
C LEU A 403 -7.03 -5.51 -23.34
N GLU A 404 -6.55 -6.32 -24.29
CA GLU A 404 -5.83 -7.57 -24.00
C GLU A 404 -4.55 -7.32 -23.17
N LYS A 405 -3.83 -6.23 -23.46
CA LYS A 405 -2.65 -5.82 -22.67
C LYS A 405 -3.04 -5.38 -21.26
N MET A 406 -4.14 -4.64 -21.11
CA MET A 406 -4.66 -4.23 -19.81
C MET A 406 -5.11 -5.45 -18.99
N CYS A 407 -5.82 -6.39 -19.61
CA CYS A 407 -6.23 -7.65 -18.97
C CYS A 407 -5.02 -8.45 -18.47
N ARG A 408 -3.97 -8.61 -19.29
CA ARG A 408 -2.72 -9.26 -18.84
C ARG A 408 -2.06 -8.54 -17.67
N THR A 409 -2.04 -7.20 -17.70
CA THR A 409 -1.45 -6.40 -16.61
C THR A 409 -2.25 -6.59 -15.31
N LEU A 410 -3.57 -6.65 -15.40
CA LEU A 410 -4.44 -6.92 -14.25
C LEU A 410 -4.29 -8.36 -13.74
N GLU A 411 -4.10 -9.34 -14.62
CA GLU A 411 -3.79 -10.72 -14.24
C GLU A 411 -2.44 -10.83 -13.50
N ASP A 412 -1.42 -10.13 -13.98
CA ASP A 412 -0.10 -10.07 -13.33
C ASP A 412 -0.20 -9.41 -11.93
N GLN A 413 -0.94 -8.29 -11.82
CA GLN A 413 -1.18 -7.62 -10.54
C GLN A 413 -1.95 -8.52 -9.56
N LEU A 414 -2.93 -9.27 -10.04
CA LEU A 414 -3.70 -10.21 -9.22
C LEU A 414 -2.82 -11.38 -8.74
N SER A 415 -1.92 -11.86 -9.59
CA SER A 415 -0.91 -12.87 -9.23
C SER A 415 0.05 -12.35 -8.15
N GLU A 416 0.54 -11.11 -8.26
CA GLU A 416 1.38 -10.47 -7.24
C GLU A 416 0.66 -10.28 -5.90
N ILE A 417 -0.62 -9.89 -5.92
CA ILE A 417 -1.41 -9.76 -4.69
C ILE A 417 -1.58 -11.11 -4.03
N LYS A 418 -1.84 -12.17 -4.81
CA LYS A 418 -2.00 -13.53 -4.30
C LYS A 418 -0.71 -14.08 -3.68
N THR A 419 0.46 -13.82 -4.27
CA THR A 419 1.74 -14.23 -3.67
C THR A 419 2.02 -13.48 -2.36
N LYS A 420 1.70 -12.18 -2.29
CA LYS A 420 1.78 -11.41 -1.03
C LYS A 420 0.81 -11.91 0.04
N GLU A 421 -0.40 -12.30 -0.35
CA GLU A 421 -1.36 -12.92 0.56
C GLU A 421 -0.81 -14.21 1.17
N GLU A 422 -0.21 -15.08 0.35
CA GLU A 422 0.43 -16.32 0.83
C GLU A 422 1.61 -16.05 1.77
N GLU A 423 2.41 -15.01 1.50
CA GLU A 423 3.51 -14.58 2.39
C GLU A 423 2.98 -14.05 3.73
N HIS A 424 1.95 -13.21 3.72
CA HIS A 424 1.30 -12.73 4.93
C HIS A 424 0.68 -13.87 5.73
N GLN A 425 0.06 -14.85 5.07
CA GLN A 425 -0.50 -16.03 5.71
C GLN A 425 0.58 -16.88 6.40
N ARG A 426 1.77 -17.04 5.78
CA ARG A 426 2.92 -17.70 6.42
C ARG A 426 3.40 -16.92 7.64
N MET A 427 3.51 -15.59 7.53
CA MET A 427 3.95 -14.74 8.64
C MET A 427 2.97 -14.79 9.83
N ILE A 428 1.67 -14.82 9.57
CA ILE A 428 0.63 -15.02 10.60
C ILE A 428 0.83 -16.36 11.31
N ASN A 429 1.12 -17.43 10.57
CA ASN A 429 1.36 -18.76 11.15
C ASN A 429 2.63 -18.79 12.02
N ASP A 430 3.71 -18.13 11.59
CA ASP A 430 4.95 -18.02 12.36
C ASP A 430 4.74 -17.22 13.66
N LEU A 431 4.01 -16.11 13.59
CA LEU A 431 3.66 -15.30 14.76
C LEU A 431 2.75 -16.06 15.73
N ASN A 432 1.77 -16.82 15.23
CA ASN A 432 0.94 -17.68 16.07
C ASN A 432 1.76 -18.77 16.78
N THR A 433 2.75 -19.34 16.10
CA THR A 433 3.67 -20.33 16.69
C THR A 433 4.54 -19.71 17.77
N GLN A 434 5.08 -18.51 17.54
CA GLN A 434 5.83 -17.77 18.58
C GLN A 434 4.94 -17.43 19.78
N ARG A 435 3.70 -16.97 19.54
CA ARG A 435 2.73 -16.68 20.59
C ARG A 435 2.46 -17.91 21.45
N ALA A 436 2.28 -19.07 20.84
CA ALA A 436 2.06 -20.33 21.55
C ALA A 436 3.27 -20.70 22.44
N ARG A 437 4.51 -20.53 21.94
CA ARG A 437 5.73 -20.78 22.74
C ARG A 437 5.82 -19.86 23.95
N LEU A 438 5.62 -18.56 23.75
CA LEU A 438 5.65 -17.56 24.83
C LEU A 438 4.55 -17.84 25.87
N GLN A 439 3.38 -18.30 25.44
CA GLN A 439 2.29 -18.67 26.34
C GLN A 439 2.64 -19.90 27.19
N THR A 440 3.35 -20.89 26.63
CA THR A 440 3.87 -22.03 27.39
C THR A 440 4.93 -21.60 28.40
N GLU A 441 5.92 -20.78 28.00
CA GLU A 441 6.94 -20.24 28.91
C GLU A 441 6.32 -19.43 30.05
N ALA A 442 5.33 -18.59 29.75
CA ALA A 442 4.59 -17.85 30.77
C ALA A 442 3.88 -18.78 31.76
N GLY A 443 3.30 -19.90 31.29
CA GLY A 443 2.71 -20.93 32.14
C GLY A 443 3.75 -21.63 33.03
N GLU A 444 4.93 -21.94 32.50
CA GLU A 444 6.03 -22.53 33.27
C GLU A 444 6.54 -21.58 34.36
N TYR A 445 6.71 -20.29 34.04
CA TYR A 445 7.08 -19.30 35.05
C TYR A 445 6.00 -19.13 36.12
N SER A 446 4.72 -19.12 35.73
CA SER A 446 3.61 -19.07 36.69
C SER A 446 3.65 -20.25 37.65
N ARG A 447 3.89 -21.47 37.13
CA ARG A 447 4.02 -22.66 37.96
C ARG A 447 5.24 -22.60 38.88
N GLN A 448 6.38 -22.10 38.41
CA GLN A 448 7.55 -21.91 39.27
C GLN A 448 7.26 -20.93 40.41
N VAL A 449 6.52 -19.85 40.14
CA VAL A 449 6.10 -18.92 41.19
C VAL A 449 5.22 -19.62 42.22
N GLU A 450 4.22 -20.39 41.80
CA GLU A 450 3.36 -21.16 42.70
C GLU A 450 4.15 -22.18 43.55
N GLU A 451 5.11 -22.89 42.96
CA GLU A 451 6.00 -23.82 43.68
C GLU A 451 6.86 -23.09 44.73
N LYS A 452 7.36 -21.89 44.41
CA LYS A 452 8.11 -21.06 45.35
C LYS A 452 7.21 -20.53 46.47
N ASP A 453 6.00 -20.09 46.18
CA ASP A 453 5.03 -19.61 47.17
C ASP A 453 4.57 -20.74 48.12
N ALA A 454 4.38 -21.95 47.59
CA ALA A 454 4.11 -23.13 48.38
C ALA A 454 5.28 -23.45 49.33
N LEU A 455 6.53 -23.39 48.84
CA LEU A 455 7.72 -23.60 49.66
C LEU A 455 7.85 -22.54 50.76
N ILE A 456 7.61 -21.26 50.42
CA ILE A 456 7.60 -20.15 51.40
C ILE A 456 6.55 -20.42 52.48
N SER A 457 5.34 -20.83 52.09
CA SER A 457 4.26 -21.17 53.01
C SER A 457 4.62 -22.35 53.94
N GLN A 458 5.33 -23.35 53.41
CA GLN A 458 5.78 -24.51 54.17
C GLN A 458 6.87 -24.10 55.19
N LEU A 459 7.86 -23.32 54.77
CA LEU A 459 8.91 -22.78 55.63
C LEU A 459 8.33 -21.86 56.71
N SER A 460 7.32 -21.06 56.38
CA SER A 460 6.63 -20.19 57.34
C SER A 460 5.89 -21.00 58.42
N ARG A 461 5.22 -22.09 58.04
CA ARG A 461 4.60 -23.02 59.01
C ARG A 461 5.64 -23.71 59.89
N GLY A 462 6.75 -24.18 59.30
CA GLY A 462 7.86 -24.77 60.05
C GLY A 462 8.46 -23.78 61.07
N LYS A 463 8.64 -22.53 60.66
CA LYS A 463 9.09 -21.45 61.55
C LYS A 463 8.13 -21.28 62.75
N GLN A 464 6.81 -21.24 62.51
CA GLN A 464 5.83 -21.14 63.59
C GLN A 464 5.88 -22.32 64.55
N ALA A 465 5.96 -23.55 64.02
CA ALA A 465 6.05 -24.75 64.85
C ALA A 465 7.31 -24.77 65.74
N PHE A 466 8.48 -24.40 65.18
CA PHE A 466 9.69 -24.28 65.99
C PHE A 466 9.61 -23.15 67.01
N THR A 467 8.94 -22.05 66.66
CA THR A 467 8.71 -20.94 67.61
C THR A 467 7.87 -21.41 68.80
N GLN A 468 6.80 -22.17 68.55
CA GLN A 468 5.96 -22.76 69.61
C GLN A 468 6.73 -23.77 70.47
N GLN A 469 7.54 -24.65 69.86
CA GLN A 469 8.40 -25.57 70.62
C GLN A 469 9.39 -24.82 71.52
N ILE A 470 9.97 -23.71 71.03
CA ILE A 470 10.85 -22.88 71.84
C ILE A 470 10.09 -22.27 73.02
N GLU A 471 8.86 -21.78 72.81
CA GLU A 471 8.01 -21.26 73.90
C GLU A 471 7.63 -22.33 74.92
N GLU A 472 7.26 -23.55 74.49
CA GLU A 472 7.00 -24.68 75.38
C GLU A 472 8.23 -25.08 76.19
N LEU A 473 9.39 -25.17 75.55
CA LEU A 473 10.65 -25.48 76.25
C LEU A 473 11.01 -24.39 77.25
N LYS A 474 10.81 -23.11 76.90
CA LYS A 474 10.98 -21.99 77.84
C LYS A 474 10.04 -22.13 79.04
N ARG A 475 8.78 -22.49 78.82
CA ARG A 475 7.81 -22.67 79.89
C ARG A 475 8.16 -23.85 80.81
N HIS A 476 8.60 -24.97 80.25
CA HIS A 476 9.12 -26.10 81.02
C HIS A 476 10.35 -25.73 81.85
N LEU A 477 11.25 -24.95 81.29
CA LEU A 477 12.44 -24.47 81.99
C LEU A 477 12.06 -23.56 83.17
N GLU A 478 11.10 -22.65 82.97
CA GLU A 478 10.57 -21.79 84.04
C GLU A 478 9.86 -22.61 85.14
N GLU A 479 9.17 -23.70 84.78
CA GLU A 479 8.54 -24.63 85.73
C GLU A 479 9.57 -25.44 86.54
N GLU A 480 10.74 -25.81 85.98
CA GLU A 480 11.82 -26.52 86.70
C GLU A 480 12.73 -25.62 87.56
N ILE A 481 12.75 -24.31 87.28
CA ILE A 481 13.55 -23.33 88.02
C ILE A 481 12.84 -22.90 89.33
N LYS A 482 11.50 -22.98 89.39
CA LYS A 482 10.72 -22.89 90.65
C LYS A 482 10.91 -24.13 91.53
#